data_AF-A0AAU8VJT2-F1
#
_entry.id   AF-A0AAU8VJT2-F1
#
_cell.length_a   1.000
_cell.length_b   1.000
_cell.length_c   1.000
_cell.angle_alpha   90.00
_cell.angle_beta   90.00
_cell.angle_gamma   90.00
#
_symmetry.space_group_name_H-M   'P 1'
#
loop_
_entity.id
_entity.type
_entity.pdbx_description
1 polymer ?
#
loop_
_entity_poly.entity_id
_entity_poly.type
_entity_poly.pdbx_seq_one_letter_code
_entity_poly.pdbx_strand_id
1 'polypeptide(L)'
;MHAPTASQIMAAKKAAKHKQSVKKTARENIGNKRIDRNILHGIRRVQTQNRQKMQSGVKQTPDAQLTENIRNLMHYEAMVYRYDRISATVFEKLIRAMRVLSAVYWDEELTAASNAAQAAIERLAEDDADGLSPNQRREILKPLLKLIQYCDAYGKIVPRATADKIGAYCASVQVALYTAKLYDRPKRYVQALFDIINGASLRETAKKISEKETALREEVLNAAWLFYRIAECWTEIEPADSIPQLRGKAYRGLADFDRLCGFVRCSTDKILIPFEQHTGLSLIDYDKFKQDLIRAETV
;
A
#
# COMPACT_ATOMS: atom_id res chain seq x y z
N MET A 1 -21.42 -36.70 1.46
CA MET A 1 -21.50 -35.22 1.47
C MET A 1 -22.70 -34.83 2.34
N HIS A 2 -22.48 -34.30 3.54
CA HIS A 2 -23.59 -33.90 4.42
C HIS A 2 -24.16 -32.56 3.97
N ALA A 3 -25.49 -32.52 3.77
CA ALA A 3 -26.20 -31.30 3.45
C ALA A 3 -26.10 -30.30 4.62
N PRO A 4 -25.90 -29.00 4.33
CA PRO A 4 -25.77 -27.98 5.37
C PRO A 4 -27.06 -27.90 6.20
N THR A 5 -26.90 -27.84 7.53
CA THR A 5 -28.03 -27.80 8.46
C THR A 5 -28.75 -26.46 8.38
N ALA A 6 -30.03 -26.41 8.76
CA ALA A 6 -30.84 -25.19 8.74
C ALA A 6 -30.18 -24.03 9.53
N SER A 7 -29.45 -24.35 10.61
CA SER A 7 -28.65 -23.39 11.39
C SER A 7 -27.48 -22.81 10.58
N GLN A 8 -26.77 -23.63 9.80
CA GLN A 8 -25.69 -23.18 8.93
C GLN A 8 -26.22 -22.33 7.76
N ILE A 9 -27.38 -22.68 7.20
CA ILE A 9 -28.04 -21.90 6.15
C ILE A 9 -28.50 -20.53 6.70
N MET A 10 -29.05 -20.50 7.92
CA MET A 10 -29.46 -19.27 8.60
C MET A 10 -28.27 -18.37 8.95
N ALA A 11 -27.17 -18.94 9.45
CA ALA A 11 -25.93 -18.22 9.71
C ALA A 11 -25.32 -17.65 8.42
N ALA A 12 -25.31 -18.42 7.34
CA ALA A 12 -24.86 -17.97 6.02
C ALA A 12 -25.75 -16.86 5.44
N LYS A 13 -27.08 -16.97 5.57
CA LYS A 13 -28.02 -15.90 5.17
C LYS A 13 -27.85 -14.64 6.00
N LYS A 14 -27.61 -14.77 7.31
CA LYS A 14 -27.36 -13.62 8.21
C LYS A 14 -26.02 -12.94 7.88
N ALA A 15 -24.98 -13.73 7.60
CA ALA A 15 -23.68 -13.23 7.13
C ALA A 15 -23.79 -12.55 5.75
N ALA A 16 -24.57 -13.11 4.82
CA ALA A 16 -24.80 -12.53 3.51
C ALA A 16 -25.60 -11.22 3.58
N LYS A 17 -26.68 -11.18 4.36
CA LYS A 17 -27.48 -9.97 4.61
C LYS A 17 -26.65 -8.90 5.32
N HIS A 18 -25.80 -9.28 6.27
CA HIS A 18 -24.87 -8.37 6.92
C HIS A 18 -23.82 -7.84 5.94
N LYS A 19 -23.19 -8.71 5.14
CA LYS A 19 -22.24 -8.30 4.08
C LYS A 19 -22.88 -7.35 3.07
N GLN A 20 -24.14 -7.58 2.70
CA GLN A 20 -24.90 -6.70 1.83
C GLN A 20 -25.25 -5.36 2.50
N SER A 21 -25.60 -5.39 3.80
CA SER A 21 -25.83 -4.19 4.61
C SER A 21 -24.57 -3.35 4.79
N VAL A 22 -23.42 -3.98 5.02
CA VAL A 22 -22.11 -3.33 5.16
C VAL A 22 -21.64 -2.78 3.81
N LYS A 23 -21.87 -3.51 2.71
CA LYS A 23 -21.59 -3.04 1.35
C LYS A 23 -22.50 -1.88 0.93
N LYS A 24 -23.76 -1.88 1.40
CA LYS A 24 -24.72 -0.79 1.22
C LYS A 24 -24.34 0.43 2.05
N THR A 25 -23.99 0.27 3.32
CA THR A 25 -23.51 1.38 4.18
C THR A 25 -22.18 1.95 3.70
N ALA A 26 -21.22 1.13 3.27
CA ALA A 26 -19.98 1.64 2.69
C ALA A 26 -20.19 2.40 1.36
N ARG A 27 -21.22 2.03 0.59
CA ARG A 27 -21.66 2.79 -0.61
C ARG A 27 -22.46 4.04 -0.26
N GLU A 28 -23.23 4.01 0.82
CA GLU A 28 -24.04 5.14 1.34
C GLU A 28 -23.22 6.13 2.19
N ASN A 29 -22.04 5.72 2.65
CA ASN A 29 -21.02 6.60 3.24
C ASN A 29 -20.42 7.57 2.21
N ILE A 30 -20.70 7.36 0.92
CA ILE A 30 -20.46 8.33 -0.15
C ILE A 30 -21.58 9.38 -0.06
N GLY A 31 -21.36 10.41 0.76
CA GLY A 31 -22.22 11.60 0.83
C GLY A 31 -23.29 11.58 1.93
N ASN A 32 -22.97 12.24 3.05
CA ASN A 32 -23.88 13.01 3.91
C ASN A 32 -25.33 12.51 4.06
N LYS A 33 -25.54 11.35 4.70
CA LYS A 33 -26.82 11.07 5.37
C LYS A 33 -26.60 10.65 6.82
N ARG A 34 -27.40 11.22 7.73
CA ARG A 34 -27.45 10.88 9.17
C ARG A 34 -27.83 9.40 9.32
N ILE A 35 -26.84 8.53 9.42
CA ILE A 35 -27.03 7.11 9.73
C ILE A 35 -27.47 7.00 11.19
N ASP A 36 -28.43 6.12 11.46
CA ASP A 36 -28.86 5.78 12.83
C ASP A 36 -27.65 5.38 13.69
N ARG A 37 -27.50 6.06 14.84
CA ARG A 37 -26.42 5.86 15.81
C ARG A 37 -26.36 4.41 16.31
N ASN A 38 -27.51 3.73 16.41
CA ASN A 38 -27.58 2.33 16.82
C ASN A 38 -27.00 1.38 15.78
N ILE A 39 -27.22 1.66 14.49
CA ILE A 39 -26.63 0.90 13.38
C ILE A 39 -25.11 1.08 13.38
N LEU A 40 -24.62 2.32 13.53
CA LEU A 40 -23.19 2.61 13.62
C LEU A 40 -22.53 1.91 14.81
N HIS A 41 -23.18 1.91 15.98
CA HIS A 41 -22.68 1.21 17.15
C HIS A 41 -22.60 -0.31 16.92
N GLY A 42 -23.62 -0.90 16.28
CA GLY A 42 -23.62 -2.31 15.89
C GLY A 42 -22.46 -2.67 14.96
N ILE A 43 -22.19 -1.84 13.95
CA ILE A 43 -21.07 -2.02 13.01
C ILE A 43 -19.73 -1.96 13.75
N ARG A 44 -19.52 -0.92 14.58
CA ARG A 44 -18.28 -0.76 15.36
C ARG A 44 -18.02 -1.94 16.29
N ARG A 45 -19.07 -2.47 16.94
CA ARG A 45 -18.96 -3.65 17.80
C ARG A 45 -18.47 -4.86 17.02
N VAL A 46 -19.03 -5.13 15.84
CA VAL A 46 -18.61 -6.25 14.98
C VAL A 46 -17.17 -6.06 14.50
N GLN A 47 -16.80 -4.85 14.09
CA GLN A 47 -15.44 -4.52 13.66
C GLN A 47 -14.41 -4.73 14.78
N THR A 48 -14.73 -4.30 16.02
CA THR A 48 -13.90 -4.57 17.20
C THR A 48 -13.75 -6.08 17.45
N GLN A 49 -14.83 -6.85 17.38
CA GLN A 49 -14.76 -8.31 17.52
C GLN A 49 -13.92 -8.96 16.42
N ASN A 50 -13.99 -8.46 15.19
CA ASN A 50 -13.17 -8.94 14.08
C ASN A 50 -11.68 -8.65 14.31
N ARG A 51 -11.33 -7.47 14.82
CA ARG A 51 -9.93 -7.15 15.21
C ARG A 51 -9.43 -8.09 16.31
N GLN A 52 -10.25 -8.38 17.33
CA GLN A 52 -9.89 -9.36 18.37
C GLN A 52 -9.63 -10.76 17.78
N LYS A 53 -10.44 -11.22 16.83
CA LYS A 53 -10.22 -12.50 16.15
C LYS A 53 -8.90 -12.55 15.38
N MET A 54 -8.43 -11.42 14.85
CA MET A 54 -7.13 -11.34 14.18
C MET A 54 -5.94 -11.51 15.14
N GLN A 55 -6.14 -11.46 16.45
CA GLN A 55 -5.07 -11.65 17.43
C GLN A 55 -4.83 -13.13 17.76
N SER A 56 -5.71 -14.03 17.32
CA SER A 56 -5.64 -15.46 17.59
C SER A 56 -5.31 -16.28 16.34
N GLY A 57 -4.42 -17.26 16.46
CA GLY A 57 -4.09 -18.19 15.39
C GLY A 57 -2.66 -18.70 15.45
N VAL A 58 -2.26 -19.45 14.43
CA VAL A 58 -0.89 -19.96 14.29
C VAL A 58 0.04 -18.79 13.98
N LYS A 59 1.08 -18.63 14.79
CA LYS A 59 2.10 -17.59 14.67
C LYS A 59 3.07 -17.92 13.54
N GLN A 60 3.85 -16.93 13.10
CA GLN A 60 4.98 -17.18 12.21
C GLN A 60 6.04 -18.06 12.89
N THR A 61 6.86 -18.72 12.07
CA THR A 61 8.01 -19.48 12.57
C THR A 61 9.11 -18.50 13.03
N PRO A 62 9.93 -18.87 14.02
CA PRO A 62 11.08 -18.06 14.44
C PRO A 62 12.03 -17.73 13.27
N ASP A 63 12.28 -18.67 12.36
CA ASP A 63 13.17 -18.46 11.20
C ASP A 63 12.66 -17.40 10.22
N ALA A 64 11.34 -17.36 9.98
CA ALA A 64 10.72 -16.34 9.14
C ALA A 64 10.87 -14.95 9.77
N GLN A 65 10.63 -14.86 11.09
CA GLN A 65 10.79 -13.61 11.85
C GLN A 65 12.25 -13.12 11.82
N LEU A 66 13.20 -14.03 12.03
CA LEU A 66 14.62 -13.72 11.99
C LEU A 66 15.03 -13.19 10.61
N THR A 67 14.54 -13.82 9.55
CA THR A 67 14.81 -13.40 8.16
C THR A 67 14.26 -11.98 7.90
N GLU A 68 13.04 -11.67 8.34
CA GLU A 68 12.46 -10.33 8.20
C GLU A 68 13.21 -9.28 9.03
N ASN A 69 13.63 -9.62 10.25
CA ASN A 69 14.40 -8.71 11.11
C ASN A 69 15.78 -8.39 10.52
N ILE A 70 16.51 -9.41 10.05
CA ILE A 70 17.80 -9.22 9.34
C ILE A 70 17.61 -8.30 8.13
N ARG A 71 16.57 -8.53 7.31
CA ARG A 71 16.28 -7.69 6.15
C ARG A 71 16.03 -6.23 6.54
N ASN A 72 15.24 -6.00 7.59
CA ASN A 72 14.96 -4.65 8.09
C ASN A 72 16.24 -3.95 8.59
N LEU A 73 17.13 -4.66 9.28
CA LEU A 73 18.41 -4.12 9.74
C LEU A 73 19.35 -3.79 8.58
N MET A 74 19.38 -4.61 7.53
CA MET A 74 20.17 -4.31 6.32
C MET A 74 19.69 -3.03 5.63
N HIS A 75 18.37 -2.86 5.47
CA HIS A 75 17.81 -1.62 4.91
C HIS A 75 18.03 -0.40 5.83
N TYR A 76 18.05 -0.61 7.15
CA TYR A 76 18.39 0.44 8.10
C TYR A 76 19.83 0.92 7.88
N GLU A 77 20.79 -0.01 7.76
CA GLU A 77 22.18 0.34 7.49
C GLU A 77 22.34 1.08 6.16
N ALA A 78 21.63 0.66 5.10
CA ALA A 78 21.65 1.38 3.82
C ALA A 78 21.25 2.86 3.99
N MET A 79 20.18 3.13 4.76
CA MET A 79 19.70 4.48 5.06
C MET A 79 20.67 5.32 5.91
N VAL A 80 21.50 4.67 6.72
CA VAL A 80 22.54 5.33 7.53
C VAL A 80 23.66 5.89 6.66
N TYR A 81 24.02 5.21 5.57
CA TYR A 81 25.11 5.65 4.70
C TYR A 81 24.66 6.61 3.60
N ARG A 82 23.44 6.50 3.09
CA ARG A 82 22.84 7.42 2.12
C ARG A 82 21.32 7.32 2.15
N TYR A 83 20.62 8.28 1.54
CA TYR A 83 19.19 8.10 1.31
C TYR A 83 18.99 7.04 0.22
N ASP A 84 18.66 5.81 0.61
CA ASP A 84 18.43 4.70 -0.31
C ASP A 84 16.93 4.53 -0.55
N ARG A 85 16.49 4.88 -1.77
CA ARG A 85 15.06 4.95 -2.13
C ARG A 85 14.33 3.60 -1.99
N ILE A 86 15.03 2.49 -2.23
CA ILE A 86 14.51 1.13 -2.02
C ILE A 86 14.32 0.87 -0.53
N SER A 87 15.31 1.20 0.28
CA SER A 87 15.22 1.01 1.73
C SER A 87 14.13 1.88 2.36
N ALA A 88 13.99 3.13 1.90
CA ALA A 88 12.87 4.00 2.28
C ALA A 88 11.51 3.37 1.91
N THR A 89 11.40 2.74 0.74
CA THR A 89 10.21 2.00 0.30
C THR A 89 9.89 0.81 1.21
N VAL A 90 10.89 0.04 1.64
CA VAL A 90 10.72 -1.06 2.60
C VAL A 90 10.16 -0.53 3.92
N PHE A 91 10.71 0.57 4.42
CA PHE A 91 10.22 1.14 5.67
C PHE A 91 8.82 1.77 5.54
N GLU A 92 8.48 2.37 4.41
CA GLU A 92 7.11 2.84 4.14
C GLU A 92 6.09 1.69 4.21
N LYS A 93 6.44 0.50 3.72
CA LYS A 93 5.61 -0.71 3.85
C LYS A 93 5.53 -1.17 5.31
N LEU A 94 6.66 -1.19 6.01
CA LEU A 94 6.71 -1.56 7.44
C LEU A 94 5.86 -0.61 8.30
N ILE A 95 5.99 0.70 8.10
CA ILE A 95 5.20 1.73 8.81
C ILE A 95 3.71 1.51 8.60
N ARG A 96 3.27 1.25 7.36
CA ARG A 96 1.86 0.97 7.07
C ARG A 96 1.38 -0.29 7.77
N ALA A 97 2.15 -1.37 7.74
CA ALA A 97 1.81 -2.60 8.45
C ALA A 97 1.71 -2.38 9.97
N MET A 98 2.66 -1.65 10.55
CA MET A 98 2.70 -1.34 11.98
C MET A 98 1.54 -0.44 12.42
N ARG A 99 1.10 0.52 11.60
CA ARG A 99 -0.12 1.32 11.85
C ARG A 99 -1.39 0.47 11.89
N VAL A 100 -1.47 -0.56 11.04
CA VAL A 100 -2.61 -1.48 11.08
C VAL A 100 -2.54 -2.36 12.31
N LEU A 101 -1.36 -2.89 12.64
CA LEU A 101 -1.16 -3.69 13.85
C LEU A 101 -1.47 -2.90 15.12
N SER A 102 -1.01 -1.65 15.22
CA SER A 102 -1.28 -0.79 16.37
C SER A 102 -2.78 -0.62 16.59
N ALA A 103 -3.56 -0.47 15.52
CA ALA A 103 -5.01 -0.35 15.61
C ALA A 103 -5.73 -1.70 15.85
N VAL A 104 -5.15 -2.82 15.43
CA VAL A 104 -5.64 -4.17 15.74
C VAL A 104 -5.43 -4.51 17.22
N TYR A 105 -4.32 -4.07 17.81
CA TYR A 105 -3.95 -4.35 19.21
C TYR A 105 -4.26 -3.20 20.17
N TRP A 106 -4.76 -2.06 19.68
CA TRP A 106 -4.98 -0.83 20.45
C TRP A 106 -3.71 -0.32 21.16
N ASP A 107 -2.59 -0.39 20.46
CA ASP A 107 -1.28 0.03 20.96
C ASP A 107 -0.97 1.49 20.54
N GLU A 108 -1.13 2.40 21.49
CA GLU A 108 -0.85 3.82 21.28
C GLU A 108 0.65 4.11 21.14
N GLU A 109 1.51 3.33 21.79
CA GLU A 109 2.96 3.51 21.69
C GLU A 109 3.47 3.09 20.31
N LEU A 110 2.97 1.98 19.77
CA LEU A 110 3.27 1.57 18.40
C LEU A 110 2.76 2.59 17.39
N THR A 111 1.59 3.19 17.66
CA THR A 111 1.07 4.28 16.84
C THR A 111 2.03 5.47 16.82
N ALA A 112 2.47 5.93 18.00
CA ALA A 112 3.45 7.01 18.12
C ALA A 112 4.79 6.66 17.44
N ALA A 113 5.30 5.44 17.65
CA ALA A 113 6.53 4.96 17.05
C ALA A 113 6.47 4.94 15.51
N SER A 114 5.35 4.46 14.94
CA SER A 114 5.16 4.45 13.48
C SER A 114 5.10 5.86 12.88
N ASN A 115 4.54 6.84 13.60
CA ASN A 115 4.51 8.23 13.16
C ASN A 115 5.88 8.89 13.25
N ALA A 116 6.63 8.65 14.33
CA ALA A 116 8.00 9.14 14.46
C ALA A 116 8.94 8.53 13.41
N ALA A 117 8.76 7.24 13.09
CA ALA A 117 9.47 6.56 12.02
C ALA A 117 9.19 7.19 10.64
N GLN A 118 7.92 7.50 10.35
CA GLN A 118 7.55 8.20 9.11
C GLN A 118 8.24 9.57 9.02
N ALA A 119 8.17 10.37 10.09
CA ALA A 119 8.80 11.69 10.13
C ALA A 119 10.33 11.61 9.95
N ALA A 120 10.97 10.57 10.48
CA ALA A 120 12.40 10.34 10.30
C ALA A 120 12.79 10.06 8.83
N ILE A 121 11.98 9.28 8.10
CA ILE A 121 12.22 9.03 6.67
C ILE A 121 12.00 10.31 5.87
N GLU A 122 10.92 11.04 6.14
CA GLU A 122 10.59 12.29 5.46
C GLU A 122 11.70 13.32 5.64
N ARG A 123 12.21 13.47 6.86
CA ARG A 123 13.37 14.33 7.15
C ARG A 123 14.63 13.95 6.37
N LEU A 124 14.89 12.66 6.16
CA LEU A 124 16.04 12.24 5.36
C LEU A 124 15.84 12.37 3.85
N ALA A 125 14.60 12.56 3.41
CA ALA A 125 14.29 12.78 1.99
C ALA A 125 14.42 14.25 1.58
N GLU A 126 14.66 15.16 2.53
CA GLU A 126 14.90 16.59 2.27
C GLU A 126 16.29 16.80 1.63
N ASP A 127 16.39 17.78 0.72
CA ASP A 127 17.58 18.01 -0.13
C ASP A 127 18.86 18.32 0.66
N ASP A 128 18.73 18.80 1.91
CA ASP A 128 19.86 19.11 2.80
C ASP A 128 20.38 17.88 3.56
N ALA A 129 19.66 16.76 3.54
CA ALA A 129 20.04 15.54 4.24
C ALA A 129 21.27 14.84 3.62
N ASP A 130 21.62 15.13 2.37
CA ASP A 130 22.75 14.53 1.67
C ASP A 130 24.11 14.87 2.30
N GLY A 131 24.22 16.02 2.98
CA GLY A 131 25.43 16.43 3.71
C GLY A 131 25.61 15.77 5.08
N LEU A 132 24.66 14.96 5.55
CA LEU A 132 24.70 14.39 6.90
C LEU A 132 25.67 13.21 7.01
N SER A 133 26.50 13.23 8.04
CA SER A 133 27.37 12.11 8.41
C SER A 133 26.54 10.89 8.88
N PRO A 134 27.10 9.66 8.82
CA PRO A 134 26.42 8.47 9.31
C PRO A 134 25.92 8.57 10.75
N ASN A 135 26.65 9.27 11.63
CA ASN A 135 26.22 9.46 13.02
C ASN A 135 25.01 10.40 13.13
N GLN A 136 24.98 11.50 12.38
CA GLN A 136 23.82 12.39 12.33
C GLN A 136 22.60 11.67 11.73
N ARG A 137 22.80 10.85 10.69
CA ARG A 137 21.74 10.02 10.10
C ARG A 137 21.21 9.00 11.11
N ARG A 138 22.07 8.31 11.88
CA ARG A 138 21.64 7.40 12.96
C ARG A 138 20.78 8.10 14.00
N GLU A 139 21.14 9.32 14.40
CA GLU A 139 20.34 10.10 15.35
C GLU A 139 18.93 10.38 14.81
N ILE A 140 18.82 10.78 13.53
CA ILE A 140 17.52 10.98 12.86
C ILE A 140 16.75 9.65 12.75
N LEU A 141 17.45 8.54 12.48
CA LEU A 141 16.86 7.23 12.21
C LEU A 141 16.54 6.41 13.46
N LYS A 142 16.84 6.88 14.67
CA LYS A 142 16.47 6.20 15.93
C LYS A 142 15.00 5.74 15.97
N PRO A 143 14.01 6.52 15.51
CA PRO A 143 12.62 6.07 15.45
C PRO A 143 12.40 4.86 14.54
N LEU A 144 13.12 4.74 13.42
CA LEU A 144 13.06 3.55 12.57
C LEU A 144 13.62 2.32 13.28
N LEU A 145 14.74 2.46 13.99
CA LEU A 145 15.29 1.35 14.77
C LEU A 145 14.30 0.87 15.85
N LYS A 146 13.62 1.81 16.54
CA LYS A 146 12.54 1.47 17.49
C LYS A 146 11.39 0.74 16.79
N LEU A 147 11.00 1.15 15.59
CA LEU A 147 9.96 0.46 14.82
C LEU A 147 10.37 -0.97 14.42
N ILE A 148 11.64 -1.21 14.09
CA ILE A 148 12.17 -2.56 13.83
C ILE A 148 12.08 -3.43 15.09
N GLN A 149 12.36 -2.88 16.27
CA GLN A 149 12.20 -3.60 17.55
C GLN A 149 10.74 -3.97 17.82
N TYR A 150 9.79 -3.06 17.53
CA TYR A 150 8.37 -3.42 17.58
C TYR A 150 8.02 -4.50 16.56
N CYS A 151 8.58 -4.46 15.35
CA CYS A 151 8.37 -5.50 14.36
C CYS A 151 8.81 -6.89 14.88
N ASP A 152 9.98 -6.97 15.52
CA ASP A 152 10.47 -8.20 16.15
C ASP A 152 9.54 -8.68 17.28
N ALA A 153 9.13 -7.76 18.16
CA ALA A 153 8.24 -8.09 19.28
C ALA A 153 6.86 -8.56 18.80
N TYR A 154 6.26 -7.86 17.84
CA TYR A 154 4.97 -8.22 17.25
C TYR A 154 5.05 -9.50 16.43
N GLY A 155 6.17 -9.78 15.77
CA GLY A 155 6.39 -11.04 15.06
C GLY A 155 6.13 -12.26 15.93
N LYS A 156 6.50 -12.20 17.22
CA LYS A 156 6.33 -13.29 18.21
C LYS A 156 4.88 -13.55 18.63
N ILE A 157 3.97 -12.62 18.37
CA ILE A 157 2.58 -12.69 18.85
C ILE A 157 1.53 -12.63 17.74
N VAL A 158 1.85 -12.03 16.59
CA VAL A 158 0.92 -11.87 15.48
C VAL A 158 0.72 -13.21 14.75
N PRO A 159 -0.53 -13.67 14.56
CA PRO A 159 -0.80 -14.84 13.75
C PRO A 159 -0.38 -14.64 12.28
N ARG A 160 0.16 -15.67 11.64
CA ARG A 160 0.60 -15.63 10.23
C ARG A 160 -0.52 -15.18 9.29
N ALA A 161 -1.72 -15.75 9.44
CA ALA A 161 -2.87 -15.37 8.62
C ALA A 161 -3.27 -13.89 8.79
N THR A 162 -3.00 -13.30 9.96
CA THR A 162 -3.21 -11.88 10.21
C THR A 162 -2.15 -11.04 9.51
N ALA A 163 -0.87 -11.42 9.61
CA ALA A 163 0.21 -10.78 8.88
C ALA A 163 -0.05 -10.80 7.36
N ASP A 164 -0.41 -11.96 6.79
CA ASP A 164 -0.73 -12.10 5.36
C ASP A 164 -1.88 -11.19 4.93
N LYS A 165 -2.94 -11.12 5.75
CA LYS A 165 -4.11 -10.27 5.49
C LYS A 165 -3.78 -8.78 5.58
N ILE A 166 -2.95 -8.38 6.55
CA ILE A 166 -2.45 -7.00 6.67
C ILE A 166 -1.55 -6.67 5.47
N GLY A 167 -0.65 -7.57 5.07
CA GLY A 167 0.20 -7.42 3.90
C GLY A 167 -0.60 -7.18 2.62
N ALA A 168 -1.62 -8.00 2.35
CA ALA A 168 -2.51 -7.83 1.21
C ALA A 168 -3.27 -6.50 1.23
N TYR A 169 -3.74 -6.08 2.41
CA TYR A 169 -4.38 -4.78 2.59
C TYR A 169 -3.42 -3.61 2.34
N CYS A 170 -2.21 -3.65 2.91
CA CYS A 170 -1.18 -2.64 2.69
C CYS A 170 -0.73 -2.55 1.24
N ALA A 171 -0.62 -3.69 0.54
CA ALA A 171 -0.38 -3.73 -0.91
C ALA A 171 -1.52 -3.06 -1.69
N SER A 172 -2.78 -3.31 -1.33
CA SER A 172 -3.93 -2.67 -1.98
C SER A 172 -3.98 -1.16 -1.74
N VAL A 173 -3.62 -0.72 -0.53
CA VAL A 173 -3.42 0.70 -0.20
C VAL A 173 -2.28 1.30 -1.05
N GLN A 174 -1.19 0.56 -1.26
CA GLN A 174 -0.11 0.99 -2.13
C GLN A 174 -0.59 1.22 -3.56
N VAL A 175 -1.29 0.22 -4.12
CA VAL A 175 -1.87 0.29 -5.46
C VAL A 175 -2.74 1.54 -5.58
N ALA A 176 -3.63 1.80 -4.62
CA ALA A 176 -4.45 3.01 -4.60
C ALA A 176 -3.59 4.29 -4.61
N LEU A 177 -2.73 4.48 -3.61
CA LEU A 177 -1.94 5.70 -3.46
C LEU A 177 -1.04 5.99 -4.67
N TYR A 178 -0.36 4.98 -5.20
CA TYR A 178 0.56 5.17 -6.32
C TYR A 178 -0.15 5.25 -7.67
N THR A 179 -1.34 4.67 -7.80
CA THR A 179 -2.20 4.91 -8.97
C THR A 179 -2.63 6.37 -9.00
N ALA A 180 -3.16 6.91 -7.90
CA ALA A 180 -3.53 8.33 -7.84
C ALA A 180 -2.34 9.24 -8.22
N LYS A 181 -1.17 9.03 -7.59
CA LYS A 181 0.05 9.79 -7.91
C LYS A 181 0.51 9.64 -9.36
N LEU A 182 0.38 8.45 -9.96
CA LEU A 182 0.75 8.22 -11.36
C LEU A 182 -0.15 9.04 -12.28
N TYR A 183 -1.44 9.08 -11.98
CA TYR A 183 -2.43 9.78 -12.78
C TYR A 183 -2.57 11.27 -12.46
N ASP A 184 -2.00 11.77 -11.35
CA ASP A 184 -1.77 13.20 -11.12
C ASP A 184 -0.79 13.80 -12.15
N ARG A 185 -0.01 12.95 -12.83
CA ARG A 185 0.87 13.38 -13.92
C ARG A 185 0.08 13.68 -15.19
N PRO A 186 0.59 14.59 -16.06
CA PRO A 186 0.01 14.80 -17.38
C PRO A 186 -0.16 13.48 -18.16
N LYS A 187 -1.38 13.21 -18.64
CA LYS A 187 -1.76 11.98 -19.36
C LYS A 187 -0.82 11.62 -20.50
N ARG A 188 -0.27 12.62 -21.20
CA ARG A 188 0.73 12.42 -22.26
C ARG A 188 1.98 11.66 -21.79
N TYR A 189 2.41 11.85 -20.54
CA TYR A 189 3.58 11.16 -19.98
C TYR A 189 3.25 9.75 -19.49
N VAL A 190 2.04 9.55 -18.95
CA VAL A 190 1.55 8.21 -18.61
C VAL A 190 1.39 7.35 -19.87
N GLN A 191 0.81 7.93 -20.94
CA GLN A 191 0.73 7.26 -22.24
C GLN A 191 2.11 6.98 -22.81
N ALA A 192 3.02 7.96 -22.79
CA ALA A 192 4.39 7.77 -23.28
C ALA A 192 5.12 6.65 -22.52
N LEU A 193 4.94 6.54 -21.20
CA LEU A 193 5.48 5.45 -20.39
C LEU A 193 5.00 4.10 -20.92
N PHE A 194 3.69 3.91 -21.12
CA PHE A 194 3.15 2.62 -21.59
C PHE A 194 3.56 2.32 -23.03
N ASP A 195 3.55 3.31 -23.92
CA ASP A 195 4.02 3.17 -25.29
C ASP A 195 5.49 2.70 -25.30
N ILE A 196 6.36 3.30 -24.47
CA ILE A 196 7.78 2.98 -24.36
C ILE A 196 8.01 1.58 -23.77
N ILE A 197 7.28 1.19 -22.72
CA ILE A 197 7.33 -0.17 -22.16
C ILE A 197 6.97 -1.21 -23.24
N ASN A 198 5.99 -0.87 -24.08
CA ASN A 198 5.51 -1.70 -25.19
C ASN A 198 6.38 -1.61 -26.46
N GLY A 199 7.48 -0.85 -26.42
CA GLY A 199 8.51 -0.87 -27.47
C GLY A 199 8.60 0.39 -28.32
N ALA A 200 7.76 1.40 -28.10
CA ALA A 200 7.86 2.66 -28.82
C ALA A 200 9.23 3.32 -28.64
N SER A 201 9.68 4.04 -29.67
CA SER A 201 10.92 4.82 -29.63
C SER A 201 10.74 6.06 -28.77
N LEU A 202 11.66 6.29 -27.82
CA LEU A 202 11.67 7.50 -26.99
C LEU A 202 11.73 8.76 -27.87
N ARG A 203 12.58 8.74 -28.90
CA ARG A 203 12.78 9.88 -29.82
C ARG A 203 11.52 10.21 -30.62
N GLU A 204 10.85 9.18 -31.16
CA GLU A 204 9.61 9.37 -31.93
C GLU A 204 8.47 9.83 -31.03
N THR A 205 8.39 9.27 -29.82
CA THR A 205 7.40 9.66 -28.81
C THR A 205 7.59 11.11 -28.40
N ALA A 206 8.83 11.54 -28.14
CA ALA A 206 9.17 12.93 -27.84
C ALA A 206 8.73 13.89 -28.94
N LYS A 207 9.00 13.54 -30.21
CA LYS A 207 8.54 14.32 -31.36
C LYS A 207 7.01 14.38 -31.45
N LYS A 208 6.32 13.26 -31.22
CA LYS A 208 4.85 13.16 -31.28
C LYS A 208 4.16 14.08 -30.26
N ILE A 209 4.75 14.24 -29.07
CA ILE A 209 4.17 15.07 -28.01
C ILE A 209 4.82 16.47 -27.89
N SER A 210 5.68 16.84 -28.86
CA SER A 210 6.41 18.12 -28.90
C SER A 210 7.26 18.41 -27.65
N GLU A 211 7.94 17.39 -27.12
CA GLU A 211 8.79 17.49 -25.92
C GLU A 211 10.26 17.21 -26.27
N LYS A 212 11.20 17.75 -25.50
CA LYS A 212 12.63 17.40 -25.65
C LYS A 212 12.83 15.95 -25.20
N GLU A 213 13.67 15.19 -25.92
CA GLU A 213 13.93 13.79 -25.60
C GLU A 213 14.49 13.59 -24.18
N THR A 214 15.35 14.50 -23.71
CA THR A 214 15.90 14.48 -22.35
C THR A 214 14.82 14.71 -21.29
N ALA A 215 13.96 15.71 -21.50
CA ALA A 215 12.85 16.01 -20.59
C ALA A 215 11.84 14.84 -20.56
N LEU A 216 11.50 14.27 -21.72
CA LEU A 216 10.63 13.09 -21.77
C LEU A 216 11.25 11.91 -21.03
N ARG A 217 12.57 11.70 -21.16
CA ARG A 217 13.27 10.62 -20.45
C ARG A 217 13.10 10.75 -18.94
N GLU A 218 13.34 11.95 -18.40
CA GLU A 218 13.20 12.23 -16.97
C GLU A 218 11.76 12.01 -16.50
N GLU A 219 10.78 12.55 -17.23
CA GLU A 219 9.35 12.37 -16.90
C GLU A 219 8.91 10.91 -16.97
N VAL A 220 9.37 10.16 -17.97
CA VAL A 220 9.07 8.73 -18.11
C VAL A 220 9.69 7.92 -16.98
N LEU A 221 10.94 8.18 -16.58
CA LEU A 221 11.57 7.48 -15.47
C LEU A 221 10.91 7.83 -14.12
N ASN A 222 10.51 9.10 -13.94
CA ASN A 222 9.76 9.54 -12.77
C ASN A 222 8.37 8.89 -12.70
N ALA A 223 7.66 8.77 -13.83
CA ALA A 223 6.40 8.04 -13.92
C ALA A 223 6.60 6.53 -13.73
N ALA A 224 7.68 5.98 -14.28
CA ALA A 224 8.03 4.58 -14.15
C ALA A 224 8.27 4.17 -12.70
N TRP A 225 8.85 5.05 -11.87
CA TRP A 225 8.95 4.79 -10.44
C TRP A 225 7.58 4.61 -9.78
N LEU A 226 6.62 5.48 -10.08
CA LEU A 226 5.27 5.36 -9.54
C LEU A 226 4.58 4.08 -10.05
N PHE A 227 4.76 3.77 -11.33
CA PHE A 227 4.24 2.54 -11.93
C PHE A 227 4.88 1.28 -11.32
N TYR A 228 6.19 1.29 -11.06
CA TYR A 228 6.91 0.23 -10.36
C TYR A 228 6.28 -0.05 -8.98
N ARG A 229 5.96 1.00 -8.21
CA ARG A 229 5.29 0.84 -6.90
C ARG A 229 3.90 0.23 -7.02
N ILE A 230 3.24 0.28 -8.18
CA ILE A 230 2.01 -0.45 -8.43
C ILE A 230 2.33 -1.90 -8.84
N ALA A 231 3.25 -2.07 -9.79
CA ALA A 231 3.60 -3.36 -10.39
C ALA A 231 4.23 -4.35 -9.40
N GLU A 232 4.98 -3.88 -8.40
CA GLU A 232 5.57 -4.72 -7.36
C GLU A 232 4.54 -5.40 -6.45
N CYS A 233 3.28 -4.95 -6.48
CA CYS A 233 2.16 -5.62 -5.80
C CYS A 233 1.55 -6.75 -6.64
N TRP A 234 1.96 -6.89 -7.91
CA TRP A 234 1.46 -7.90 -8.84
C TRP A 234 2.50 -8.96 -9.18
N THR A 235 3.76 -8.55 -9.38
CA THR A 235 4.87 -9.45 -9.74
C THR A 235 6.16 -8.99 -9.07
N GLU A 236 7.10 -9.92 -8.93
CA GLU A 236 8.49 -9.56 -8.61
C GLU A 236 9.07 -8.73 -9.76
N ILE A 237 9.59 -7.56 -9.41
CA ILE A 237 10.08 -6.53 -10.33
C ILE A 237 11.04 -5.63 -9.58
N GLU A 238 12.05 -5.13 -10.27
CA GLU A 238 13.00 -4.14 -9.77
C GLU A 238 12.71 -2.78 -10.39
N PRO A 239 13.01 -1.66 -9.70
CA PRO A 239 12.84 -0.33 -10.28
C PRO A 239 13.72 -0.18 -11.52
N ALA A 240 13.20 0.54 -12.51
CA ALA A 240 13.93 0.84 -13.73
C ALA A 240 14.61 2.21 -13.62
N ASP A 241 15.92 2.22 -13.77
CA ASP A 241 16.76 3.42 -13.83
C ASP A 241 17.02 3.88 -15.28
N SER A 242 16.55 3.10 -16.25
CA SER A 242 16.78 3.36 -17.67
C SER A 242 15.64 2.87 -18.57
N ILE A 243 15.52 3.50 -19.74
CA ILE A 243 14.51 3.14 -20.75
C ILE A 243 14.61 1.66 -21.19
N PRO A 244 15.79 1.07 -21.41
CA PRO A 244 15.89 -0.35 -21.76
C PRO A 244 15.30 -1.27 -20.69
N GLN A 245 15.49 -0.96 -19.40
CA GLN A 245 14.94 -1.78 -18.29
C GLN A 245 13.41 -1.77 -18.28
N LEU A 246 12.77 -0.64 -18.65
CA LEU A 246 11.30 -0.54 -18.78
C LEU A 246 10.71 -1.53 -19.78
N ARG A 247 11.48 -1.99 -20.76
CA ARG A 247 11.02 -2.94 -21.78
C ARG A 247 11.03 -4.39 -21.30
N GLY A 248 11.46 -4.64 -20.06
CA GLY A 248 11.47 -5.95 -19.42
C GLY A 248 10.07 -6.55 -19.32
N LYS A 249 10.00 -7.89 -19.30
CA LYS A 249 8.72 -8.63 -19.27
C LYS A 249 7.85 -8.27 -18.05
N ALA A 250 8.49 -8.01 -16.89
CA ALA A 250 7.80 -7.66 -15.66
C ALA A 250 6.97 -6.36 -15.76
N TYR A 251 7.49 -5.35 -16.47
CA TYR A 251 6.79 -4.08 -16.68
C TYR A 251 5.60 -4.20 -17.65
N ARG A 252 5.68 -5.07 -18.66
CA ARG A 252 4.63 -5.21 -19.69
C ARG A 252 3.31 -5.77 -19.18
N GLY A 253 3.32 -6.47 -18.04
CA GLY A 253 2.11 -7.12 -17.52
C GLY A 253 0.97 -6.16 -17.22
N LEU A 254 1.30 -4.98 -16.70
CA LEU A 254 0.35 -3.92 -16.34
C LEU A 254 0.50 -2.64 -17.19
N ALA A 255 1.41 -2.60 -18.16
CA ALA A 255 1.65 -1.41 -19.00
C ALA A 255 0.61 -1.26 -20.12
N ASP A 256 -0.65 -1.34 -19.72
CA ASP A 256 -1.85 -1.23 -20.52
C ASP A 256 -2.95 -0.67 -19.61
N PHE A 257 -3.71 0.32 -20.10
CA PHE A 257 -4.70 1.01 -19.28
C PHE A 257 -5.78 0.06 -18.77
N ASP A 258 -6.29 -0.84 -19.61
CA ASP A 258 -7.36 -1.76 -19.22
C ASP A 258 -6.88 -2.77 -18.18
N ARG A 259 -5.66 -3.31 -18.35
CA ARG A 259 -5.05 -4.22 -17.37
C ARG A 259 -4.76 -3.53 -16.05
N LEU A 260 -4.19 -2.32 -16.08
CA LEU A 260 -3.94 -1.54 -14.87
C LEU A 260 -5.25 -1.22 -14.14
N CYS A 261 -6.25 -0.68 -14.84
CA CYS A 261 -7.57 -0.40 -14.26
C CYS A 261 -8.23 -1.66 -13.70
N GLY A 262 -8.12 -2.80 -14.40
CA GLY A 262 -8.60 -4.09 -13.93
C GLY A 262 -7.93 -4.53 -12.62
N PHE A 263 -6.60 -4.38 -12.53
CA PHE A 263 -5.82 -4.70 -11.34
C PHE A 263 -6.15 -3.79 -10.15
N VAL A 264 -6.26 -2.48 -10.39
CA VAL A 264 -6.66 -1.50 -9.36
C VAL A 264 -8.04 -1.83 -8.83
N ARG A 265 -9.03 -2.02 -9.72
CA ARG A 265 -10.40 -2.40 -9.33
C ARG A 265 -10.43 -3.70 -8.53
N CYS A 266 -9.68 -4.72 -8.95
CA CYS A 266 -9.60 -5.99 -8.23
C CYS A 266 -9.04 -5.78 -6.81
N SER A 267 -7.92 -5.07 -6.69
CA SER A 267 -7.28 -4.77 -5.40
C SER A 267 -8.21 -4.00 -4.48
N THR A 268 -8.92 -3.00 -5.00
CA THR A 268 -9.88 -2.20 -4.24
C THR A 268 -11.11 -3.00 -3.80
N ASP A 269 -11.78 -3.69 -4.74
CA ASP A 269 -13.08 -4.34 -4.49
C ASP A 269 -12.96 -5.67 -3.73
N LYS A 270 -11.83 -6.38 -3.88
CA LYS A 270 -11.63 -7.71 -3.30
C LYS A 270 -10.85 -7.69 -1.99
N ILE A 271 -10.00 -6.68 -1.79
CA ILE A 271 -9.08 -6.64 -0.65
C ILE A 271 -9.29 -5.39 0.19
N LEU A 272 -9.08 -4.20 -0.39
CA LEU A 272 -9.12 -2.93 0.35
C LEU A 272 -10.47 -2.71 1.04
N ILE A 273 -11.54 -2.55 0.28
CA ILE A 273 -12.88 -2.25 0.82
C ILE A 273 -13.35 -3.37 1.78
N PRO A 274 -13.22 -4.67 1.44
CA PRO A 274 -13.59 -5.74 2.37
C PRO A 274 -12.79 -5.72 3.67
N PHE A 275 -11.50 -5.39 3.64
CA PHE A 275 -10.70 -5.27 4.85
C PHE A 275 -11.21 -4.15 5.74
N GLU A 276 -11.39 -2.94 5.20
CA GLU A 276 -11.86 -1.77 5.96
C GLU A 276 -13.27 -2.00 6.52
N GLN A 277 -14.16 -2.59 5.72
CA GLN A 277 -15.50 -2.97 6.17
C GLN A 277 -15.45 -3.96 7.33
N HIS A 278 -14.54 -4.93 7.26
CA HIS A 278 -14.39 -5.99 8.25
C HIS A 278 -13.75 -5.50 9.55
N THR A 279 -12.75 -4.61 9.48
CA THR A 279 -11.95 -4.19 10.64
C THR A 279 -12.30 -2.80 11.15
N GLY A 280 -12.96 -1.96 10.35
CA GLY A 280 -13.17 -0.55 10.63
C GLY A 280 -11.91 0.31 10.55
N LEU A 281 -10.80 -0.25 10.04
CA LEU A 281 -9.53 0.45 9.91
C LEU A 281 -9.39 0.96 8.48
N SER A 282 -8.96 2.21 8.33
CA SER A 282 -8.63 2.80 7.04
C SER A 282 -7.31 3.55 7.14
N LEU A 283 -6.47 3.41 6.11
CA LEU A 283 -5.18 4.11 5.98
C LEU A 283 -5.23 5.24 4.94
N ILE A 284 -6.32 5.34 4.18
CA ILE A 284 -6.48 6.32 3.10
C ILE A 284 -7.86 6.94 3.16
N ASP A 285 -7.96 8.21 2.79
CA ASP A 285 -9.26 8.83 2.58
C ASP A 285 -9.82 8.37 1.22
N TYR A 286 -10.84 7.50 1.26
CA TYR A 286 -11.43 6.92 0.05
C TYR A 286 -12.18 7.96 -0.80
N ASP A 287 -12.79 8.97 -0.18
CA ASP A 287 -13.49 10.02 -0.92
C ASP A 287 -12.50 10.89 -1.68
N LYS A 288 -11.36 11.20 -1.05
CA LYS A 288 -10.24 11.85 -1.73
C LYS A 288 -9.67 10.99 -2.87
N PHE A 289 -9.36 9.72 -2.59
CA PHE A 289 -8.82 8.79 -3.59
C PHE A 289 -9.75 8.63 -4.81
N LYS A 290 -11.05 8.49 -4.58
CA LYS A 290 -12.04 8.34 -5.67
C LYS A 290 -12.17 9.63 -6.49
N GLN A 291 -12.12 10.79 -5.85
CA GLN A 291 -12.11 12.07 -6.57
C GLN A 291 -10.86 12.22 -7.43
N ASP A 292 -9.69 11.82 -6.92
CA ASP A 292 -8.42 11.88 -7.65
C ASP A 292 -8.46 10.97 -8.89
N LEU A 293 -8.98 9.75 -8.76
CA LEU A 293 -9.18 8.84 -9.90
C LEU A 293 -10.19 9.36 -10.94
N ILE A 294 -11.31 9.95 -10.52
CA ILE A 294 -12.30 10.49 -11.46
C ILE A 294 -11.71 11.68 -12.23
N ARG A 295 -10.97 12.58 -11.55
CA ARG A 295 -10.28 13.70 -12.22
C ARG A 295 -9.32 13.20 -13.29
N ALA A 296 -8.58 12.14 -12.99
CA ALA A 296 -7.65 11.51 -13.92
C ALA A 296 -8.32 10.88 -15.17
N GLU A 297 -9.55 10.39 -15.06
CA GLU A 297 -10.32 9.86 -16.20
C GLU A 297 -10.89 10.97 -17.11
N THR A 298 -11.16 12.16 -16.56
CA THR A 298 -11.76 13.30 -17.27
C THR A 298 -10.78 14.26 -17.97
N VAL A 299 -9.47 14.11 -17.75
CA VAL A 299 -8.40 14.92 -18.38
C VAL A 299 -7.59 14.04 -19.35
#